data_AF-A0A9E5IMN7-F1
#
_entry.id   AF-A0A9E5IMN7-F1
#
_cell.length_a   1.000
_cell.length_b   1.000
_cell.length_c   1.000
_cell.angle_alpha   90.00
_cell.angle_beta   90.00
_cell.angle_gamma   90.00
#
_symmetry.space_group_name_H-M   'P 1'
#
loop_
_entity.id
_entity.type
_entity.pdbx_description
1 polymer ?
#
loop_
_entity_poly.entity_id
_entity_poly.type
_entity_poly.pdbx_seq_one_letter_code
_entity_poly.pdbx_strand_id
1 'polypeptide(L)'
;MVNLTSSERRSMQPICIETRCGHLGDQGCTLGKTKPFGCDLYPLAYDPDARQFHFDGECPLLETYTSQLADAGSDASRHLARMQAAIKKLERTDTDYLRANFEFDRDYFDLVPLSRTPD
;
A
#
# COMPACT_ATOMS: atom_id res chain seq x y z
N MET A 1 2.94 -5.17 -11.30
CA MET A 1 2.96 -6.43 -10.52
C MET A 1 3.00 -6.03 -9.06
N VAL A 2 2.32 -6.75 -8.15
CA VAL A 2 2.25 -6.37 -6.73
C VAL A 2 3.10 -7.34 -5.91
N ASN A 3 4.00 -6.83 -5.07
CA ASN A 3 4.75 -7.66 -4.14
C ASN A 3 3.83 -8.20 -3.03
N LEU A 4 4.01 -9.47 -2.65
CA LEU A 4 3.23 -10.15 -1.63
C LEU A 4 4.08 -10.43 -0.38
N THR A 5 3.53 -10.17 0.81
CA THR A 5 4.12 -10.59 2.09
C THR A 5 4.28 -12.11 2.15
N SER A 6 5.07 -12.64 3.08
CA SER A 6 5.22 -14.10 3.20
C SER A 6 3.90 -14.81 3.55
N SER A 7 3.00 -14.17 4.31
CA SER A 7 1.66 -14.71 4.54
C SER A 7 0.80 -14.70 3.28
N GLU A 8 0.85 -13.63 2.50
CA GLU A 8 0.08 -13.51 1.27
C GLU A 8 0.57 -14.47 0.21
N ARG A 9 1.87 -14.68 0.05
CA ARG A 9 2.40 -15.70 -0.89
C ARG A 9 1.90 -17.12 -0.59
N ARG A 10 1.57 -17.41 0.68
CA ARG A 10 1.04 -18.72 1.08
C ARG A 10 -0.46 -18.88 0.78
N SER A 11 -1.24 -17.80 0.83
CA SER A 11 -2.71 -17.84 0.70
C SER A 11 -3.22 -17.28 -0.63
N MET A 12 -2.45 -16.39 -1.26
CA MET A 12 -2.71 -15.72 -2.52
C MET A 12 -1.75 -16.27 -3.56
N GLN A 13 -2.30 -16.89 -4.60
CA GLN A 13 -1.56 -17.10 -5.85
C GLN A 13 -1.30 -15.72 -6.49
N PRO A 14 -0.20 -15.54 -7.25
CA PRO A 14 0.08 -14.28 -7.94
C PRO A 14 -1.15 -13.83 -8.75
N ILE A 15 -1.62 -12.60 -8.51
CA ILE A 15 -2.76 -12.04 -9.25
C ILE A 15 -2.24 -11.67 -10.65
N CYS A 16 -2.33 -12.62 -11.60
CA CYS A 16 -2.12 -12.38 -13.02
C CYS A 16 -3.46 -12.04 -13.68
N ILE A 17 -3.60 -10.81 -14.20
CA ILE A 17 -4.65 -10.50 -15.18
C ILE A 17 -4.14 -11.01 -16.53
N GLU A 18 -4.33 -12.30 -16.79
CA GLU A 18 -4.19 -12.83 -18.14
C GLU A 18 -5.31 -12.23 -19.01
N THR A 19 -4.97 -11.86 -20.25
CA THR A 19 -5.60 -10.81 -21.07
C THR A 19 -7.07 -11.00 -21.47
N ARG A 20 -7.78 -11.97 -20.89
CA ARG A 20 -9.25 -12.07 -20.84
C ARG A 20 -9.67 -12.78 -19.54
N CYS A 21 -10.28 -12.05 -18.62
CA CYS A 21 -10.85 -12.66 -17.42
C CYS A 21 -12.18 -13.35 -17.79
N GLY A 22 -12.15 -14.61 -18.21
CA GLY A 22 -13.35 -15.37 -18.61
C GLY A 22 -14.39 -15.56 -17.48
N HIS A 23 -14.05 -15.19 -16.24
CA HIS A 23 -14.93 -15.20 -15.07
C HIS A 23 -15.67 -13.87 -14.84
N LEU A 24 -15.28 -12.80 -15.54
CA LEU A 24 -16.04 -11.55 -15.62
C LEU A 24 -17.15 -11.74 -16.67
N GLY A 25 -18.23 -12.45 -16.32
CA GLY A 25 -19.45 -12.44 -17.13
C GLY A 25 -20.09 -11.04 -17.16
N ASP A 26 -21.25 -10.90 -17.83
CA ASP A 26 -21.96 -9.61 -18.00
C ASP A 26 -22.30 -8.87 -16.68
N GLN A 27 -22.22 -9.56 -15.54
CA GLN A 27 -22.45 -9.04 -14.18
C GLN A 27 -21.20 -8.42 -13.53
N GLY A 28 -20.01 -8.59 -14.13
CA GLY A 28 -18.73 -8.22 -13.51
C GLY A 28 -18.33 -9.13 -12.33
N CYS A 29 -17.19 -8.84 -11.69
CA CYS A 29 -16.73 -9.53 -10.49
C CYS A 29 -16.96 -8.62 -9.29
N THR A 30 -17.37 -9.21 -8.17
CA THR A 30 -17.26 -8.54 -6.87
C THR A 30 -15.83 -8.65 -6.40
N LEU A 31 -15.14 -7.51 -6.29
CA LEU A 31 -13.81 -7.49 -5.69
C LEU A 31 -13.96 -7.90 -4.21
N GLY A 32 -13.33 -9.02 -3.83
CA GLY A 32 -13.28 -9.44 -2.43
C GLY A 32 -12.61 -8.38 -1.55
N LYS A 33 -12.92 -8.38 -0.25
CA LYS A 33 -12.30 -7.45 0.71
C LYS A 33 -10.80 -7.70 0.92
N THR A 34 -10.29 -8.83 0.47
CA THR A 34 -8.90 -9.24 0.68
C THR A 34 -8.05 -8.74 -0.48
N LYS A 35 -7.24 -7.71 -0.23
CA LYS A 35 -6.23 -7.20 -1.15
C LYS A 35 -4.85 -7.46 -0.56
N PRO A 36 -3.80 -7.56 -1.40
CA PRO A 36 -2.42 -7.56 -0.92
C PRO A 36 -2.11 -6.28 -0.12
N PHE A 37 -1.24 -6.38 0.86
CA PHE A 37 -0.82 -5.28 1.71
C PHE A 37 -0.30 -4.11 0.90
N GLY A 38 0.53 -4.35 -0.14
CA GLY A 38 1.00 -3.27 -1.02
C GLY A 38 -0.13 -2.49 -1.70
N CYS A 39 -1.23 -3.16 -2.07
CA CYS A 39 -2.42 -2.49 -2.61
C CYS A 39 -3.19 -1.68 -1.55
N ASP A 40 -3.20 -2.16 -0.30
CA ASP A 40 -3.81 -1.45 0.82
C ASP A 40 -2.94 -0.30 1.33
N LEU A 41 -1.62 -0.34 1.06
CA LEU A 41 -0.66 0.69 1.41
C LEU A 41 -0.72 1.88 0.45
N TYR A 42 -0.91 1.63 -0.84
CA TYR A 42 -1.07 2.67 -1.86
C TYR A 42 -2.19 3.67 -1.47
N PRO A 43 -1.97 4.99 -1.57
CA PRO A 43 -0.89 5.69 -2.27
C PRO A 43 0.38 5.99 -1.44
N LEU A 44 0.54 5.34 -0.30
CA LEU A 44 1.77 5.45 0.48
C LEU A 44 2.84 4.47 -0.02
N ALA A 45 4.09 4.83 0.21
CA ALA A 45 5.23 3.93 0.19
C ALA A 45 5.97 4.04 1.54
N TYR A 46 6.54 2.95 2.03
CA TYR A 46 7.25 2.95 3.32
C TYR A 46 8.71 2.60 3.13
N ASP A 47 9.61 3.53 3.47
CA ASP A 47 11.06 3.30 3.51
C ASP A 47 11.41 2.56 4.81
N PRO A 48 11.82 1.28 4.77
CA PRO A 48 12.18 0.54 5.99
C PRO A 48 13.54 0.95 6.56
N ASP A 49 14.44 1.54 5.76
CA ASP A 49 15.76 1.97 6.22
C ASP A 49 15.66 3.35 6.91
N ALA A 50 14.91 4.29 6.33
CA ALA A 50 14.64 5.59 6.95
C ALA A 50 13.49 5.57 7.97
N ARG A 51 12.66 4.51 7.93
CA ARG A 51 11.42 4.34 8.72
C ARG A 51 10.41 5.47 8.49
N GLN A 52 10.27 5.90 7.24
CA GLN A 52 9.45 7.04 6.85
C GLN A 52 8.40 6.65 5.80
N PHE A 53 7.28 7.37 5.82
CA PHE A 53 6.27 7.26 4.77
C PHE A 53 6.51 8.32 3.70
N HIS A 54 6.41 7.87 2.47
CA HIS A 54 6.32 8.69 1.28
C HIS A 54 4.92 8.57 0.68
N PHE A 55 4.59 9.48 -0.22
CA PHE A 55 3.34 9.50 -0.95
C PHE A 55 3.63 9.53 -2.45
N ASP A 56 2.82 8.86 -3.24
CA ASP A 56 2.87 8.96 -4.70
C ASP A 56 2.48 10.38 -5.15
N GLY A 57 3.46 11.17 -5.60
CA GLY A 57 3.31 12.57 -5.98
C GLY A 57 2.39 12.79 -7.16
N GLU A 58 2.19 11.79 -8.02
CA GLU A 58 1.27 11.87 -9.15
C GLU A 58 -0.18 11.52 -8.77
N CYS A 59 -0.40 11.03 -7.54
CA CYS A 59 -1.74 10.67 -7.08
C CYS A 59 -2.61 11.94 -6.93
N PRO A 60 -3.78 12.04 -7.61
CA PRO A 60 -4.66 13.21 -7.54
C PRO A 60 -5.19 13.50 -6.12
N LEU A 61 -5.06 12.54 -5.21
CA LEU A 61 -5.48 12.66 -3.83
C LEU A 61 -4.42 13.26 -2.92
N LEU A 62 -3.19 13.55 -3.38
CA LEU A 62 -2.09 14.03 -2.53
C LEU A 62 -2.48 15.22 -1.65
N GLU A 63 -3.03 16.28 -2.24
CA GLU A 63 -3.48 17.49 -1.52
C GLU A 63 -4.61 17.18 -0.54
N THR A 64 -5.58 16.37 -0.97
CA THR A 64 -6.72 15.97 -0.13
C THR A 64 -6.25 15.12 1.04
N TYR A 65 -5.37 14.16 0.80
CA TYR A 65 -4.83 13.27 1.81
C TYR A 65 -4.02 14.07 2.83
N THR A 66 -3.10 14.92 2.36
CA THR A 66 -2.25 15.76 3.21
C THR A 66 -3.09 16.71 4.07
N SER A 67 -4.11 17.36 3.50
CA SER A 67 -5.01 18.22 4.28
C SER A 67 -5.81 17.43 5.32
N GLN A 68 -6.28 16.22 4.98
CA GLN A 68 -7.00 15.34 5.88
C GLN A 68 -6.13 14.84 7.05
N LEU A 69 -4.81 14.76 6.89
CA LEU A 69 -3.92 14.40 7.99
C LEU A 69 -3.94 15.41 9.14
N ALA A 70 -4.47 16.62 8.97
CA ALA A 70 -4.67 17.57 10.07
C ALA A 70 -5.75 17.09 11.06
N ASP A 71 -6.73 16.31 10.59
CA ASP A 71 -7.81 15.75 11.40
C ASP A 71 -7.54 14.28 11.74
N ALA A 72 -7.40 13.96 13.02
CA ALA A 72 -7.17 12.58 13.49
C ALA A 72 -8.35 11.64 13.18
N GLY A 73 -9.55 12.19 12.98
CA GLY A 73 -10.77 11.47 12.60
C GLY A 73 -10.99 11.37 11.09
N SER A 74 -10.04 11.77 10.25
CA SER A 74 -10.19 11.67 8.80
C SER A 74 -9.92 10.26 8.27
N ASP A 75 -10.32 10.00 7.03
CA ASP A 75 -9.98 8.75 6.34
C ASP A 75 -8.47 8.61 6.15
N ALA A 76 -7.76 9.68 5.79
CA ALA A 76 -6.30 9.67 5.66
C ALA A 76 -5.59 9.31 6.97
N SER A 77 -6.00 9.89 8.09
CA SER A 77 -5.41 9.60 9.40
C SER A 77 -5.67 8.16 9.85
N ARG A 78 -6.90 7.66 9.66
CA ARG A 78 -7.24 6.25 9.91
C ARG A 78 -6.45 5.30 9.02
N HIS A 79 -6.30 5.66 7.74
CA HIS A 79 -5.55 4.90 6.76
C HIS A 79 -4.09 4.77 7.18
N LEU A 80 -3.42 5.90 7.43
CA LEU A 80 -2.03 5.96 7.85
C LEU A 80 -1.79 5.18 9.14
N ALA A 81 -2.64 5.34 10.15
CA ALA A 81 -2.54 4.60 11.42
C ALA A 81 -2.67 3.07 11.21
N ARG A 82 -3.59 2.64 10.33
CA ARG A 82 -3.74 1.22 9.98
C ARG A 82 -2.48 0.67 9.29
N MET A 83 -1.91 1.42 8.35
CA MET A 83 -0.69 1.03 7.64
C MET A 83 0.52 0.97 8.57
N GLN A 84 0.68 1.95 9.45
CA GLN A 84 1.70 1.92 10.50
C GLN A 84 1.59 0.68 11.40
N ALA A 85 0.37 0.34 11.84
CA ALA A 85 0.17 -0.83 12.68
C ALA A 85 0.50 -2.15 11.94
N ALA A 86 0.24 -2.22 10.63
CA ALA A 86 0.64 -3.35 9.80
C ALA A 86 2.16 -3.41 9.62
N ILE A 87 2.80 -2.28 9.30
CA ILE A 87 4.25 -2.17 9.13
C ILE A 87 4.99 -2.55 10.40
N LYS A 88 4.56 -2.10 11.58
CA LYS A 88 5.17 -2.51 12.87
C LYS A 88 5.17 -4.03 13.08
N LYS A 89 4.21 -4.75 12.49
CA LYS A 89 4.20 -6.23 12.52
C LYS A 89 5.18 -6.78 11.48
N LEU A 90 5.16 -6.26 10.26
CA LEU A 90 6.03 -6.69 9.16
C LEU A 90 7.52 -6.39 9.42
N GLU A 91 7.85 -5.31 10.13
CA GLU A 91 9.22 -5.01 10.57
C GLU A 91 9.83 -6.18 11.37
N ARG A 92 8.98 -6.98 12.03
CA ARG A 92 9.41 -8.12 12.86
C ARG A 92 9.40 -9.46 12.13
N THR A 93 8.65 -9.59 11.03
CA THR A 93 8.39 -10.89 10.38
C THR A 93 8.81 -10.96 8.92
N ASP A 94 8.88 -9.82 8.23
CA ASP A 94 8.90 -9.71 6.77
C ASP A 94 9.74 -8.51 6.30
N THR A 95 10.91 -8.30 6.90
CA THR A 95 11.79 -7.16 6.57
C THR A 95 12.24 -7.17 5.10
N ASP A 96 12.55 -8.34 4.54
CA ASP A 96 12.95 -8.47 3.12
C ASP A 96 11.81 -8.06 2.18
N TYR A 97 10.57 -8.38 2.55
CA TYR A 97 9.40 -7.92 1.80
C TYR A 97 9.29 -6.40 1.85
N LEU A 98 9.45 -5.77 3.02
CA LEU A 98 9.36 -4.32 3.14
C LEU A 98 10.41 -3.61 2.26
N ARG A 99 11.65 -4.13 2.23
CA ARG A 99 12.72 -3.60 1.36
C ARG A 99 12.34 -3.74 -0.11
N ALA A 100 11.95 -4.93 -0.54
CA ALA A 100 11.61 -5.20 -1.94
C ALA A 100 10.35 -4.42 -2.39
N ASN A 101 9.37 -4.23 -1.51
CA ASN A 101 8.19 -3.43 -1.80
C ASN A 101 8.55 -1.96 -1.96
N PHE A 102 9.36 -1.39 -1.06
CA PHE A 102 9.79 0.00 -1.19
C PHE A 102 10.67 0.25 -2.41
N GLU A 103 11.59 -0.68 -2.73
CA GLU A 103 12.41 -0.61 -3.94
C GLU A 103 11.53 -0.58 -5.19
N PHE A 104 10.54 -1.48 -5.26
CA PHE A 104 9.57 -1.49 -6.35
C PHE A 104 8.77 -0.18 -6.43
N ASP A 105 8.24 0.31 -5.30
CA ASP A 105 7.44 1.54 -5.26
C ASP A 105 8.27 2.76 -5.69
N ARG A 106 9.52 2.86 -5.25
CA ARG A 106 10.43 3.95 -5.63
C ARG A 106 10.79 3.92 -7.12
N ASP A 107 10.92 2.74 -7.69
CA ASP A 107 11.23 2.59 -9.12
C ASP A 107 10.01 2.90 -10.01
N TYR A 108 8.79 2.78 -9.47
CA TYR A 108 7.54 2.94 -10.22
C TYR A 108 6.84 4.29 -10.00
N PHE A 109 6.94 4.90 -8.81
CA PHE A 109 6.23 6.13 -8.44
C PHE A 109 7.18 7.31 -8.19
N ASP A 110 6.70 8.53 -8.41
CA ASP A 110 7.40 9.75 -7.99
C ASP A 110 7.13 10.03 -6.52
N LEU A 111 7.97 9.50 -5.64
CA LEU A 111 7.73 9.52 -4.19
C LEU A 111 8.10 10.85 -3.55
N VAL A 112 7.12 11.54 -2.98
CA VAL A 112 7.32 12.76 -2.18
C VAL A 112 7.26 12.46 -0.68
N PRO A 113 8.07 13.13 0.16
CA PRO A 113 8.00 12.94 1.61
C PRO A 113 6.63 13.35 2.16
N LEU A 114 6.08 12.54 3.07
CA LEU A 114 4.88 12.92 3.81
C LEU A 114 5.28 13.91 4.92
N SER A 115 4.75 15.14 4.86
CA SER A 115 5.10 16.24 5.77
C SER A 115 4.70 16.00 7.24
N ARG A 116 3.89 14.96 7.52
CA ARG A 116 3.56 14.51 8.87
C ARG A 116 3.86 13.01 9.00
N THR A 117 4.90 12.67 9.75
CA THR A 117 5.03 11.34 10.33
C THR A 117 4.13 11.26 11.57
N PRO A 118 3.36 10.18 11.77
CA PRO A 118 2.58 10.02 12.99
C PRO A 118 3.50 9.74 14.17
N ASP A 119 3.19 10.34 15.32
CA ASP A 119 3.89 10.16 16.59
C ASP A 119 4.00 8.69 17.03
#